data_AF-A0AAV5HJF3-F1
#
_entry.id   AF-A0AAV5HJF3-F1
#
_cell.length_a   1.000
_cell.length_b   1.000
_cell.length_c   1.000
_cell.angle_alpha   90.00
_cell.angle_beta   90.00
_cell.angle_gamma   90.00
#
_symmetry.space_group_name_H-M   'P 1'
#
loop_
_entity.id
_entity.type
_entity.pdbx_description
1 polymer ?
#
loop_
_entity_poly.entity_id
_entity_poly.type
_entity_poly.pdbx_seq_one_letter_code
_entity_poly.pdbx_strand_id
1 'polypeptide(L)'
;MDIQDSSEYNEQPLMLPPSPGTFVDREELIQHVGEFAVSQGYVVTIKQSKRDRVVVLGCDRGGVYRNRRKPVDESSSECSRRRKTGSRLTNCPFEVVGKKDDGLWVLSVKNGTHNHEPLKDITEHPSARRFNEKEVLLIKEMTDAGLKPRQILKRLRQSNPELLSTPKHVYNVKAKLRQGNMTVRNYKSLRPQKSAVRNNYLSVMEPSWRQRNPPRVPNLIGGRFVDSQSFASIDVINPATQQIVSQVPLTTNEEFRAAIFAAKRAFPLWRNTPITSRQRIMFKFQELIRRDIDKLALNVTHEHGKTLKDAYSDVLCGLEVVEHACGLASLQIGEFVPNVSNGVDSYSIREPLGVCAGICSFDFPAVIPLWMFPVAVTCGNTFILKPSEMDPGAAVLLAELAVEAGLPNGVLNILHGTNDIINAICDDDNIKAISFVGTSTAGAYIYARASAKGKRIQCNIGAKNHAVVMADASVDATLNALATAGFGGAGQKCMAFSTIIFVGGFTPWYHVSLSLAFIYSTF
;
A
#
# COMPACT_ATOMS: atom_id res chain seq x y z
N MET A 1 22.33 -40.57 -63.91
CA MET A 1 21.66 -41.51 -63.01
C MET A 1 21.11 -40.72 -61.84
N ASP A 2 19.89 -40.24 -62.04
CA ASP A 2 18.76 -40.19 -61.11
C ASP A 2 18.99 -39.83 -59.63
N ILE A 3 18.70 -38.56 -59.36
CA ILE A 3 17.66 -38.04 -58.45
C ILE A 3 17.07 -39.06 -57.45
N GLN A 4 17.25 -38.77 -56.16
CA GLN A 4 16.14 -38.76 -55.22
C GLN A 4 16.31 -37.62 -54.21
N ASP A 5 15.41 -36.64 -54.35
CA ASP A 5 15.13 -35.57 -53.41
C ASP A 5 14.95 -36.12 -51.98
N SER A 6 15.75 -35.62 -51.04
CA SER A 6 15.37 -35.57 -49.64
C SER A 6 15.38 -34.10 -49.24
N SER A 7 14.23 -33.46 -49.45
CA SER A 7 13.93 -32.16 -48.86
C SER A 7 13.91 -32.33 -47.33
N GLU A 8 15.05 -32.12 -46.69
CA GLU A 8 15.12 -31.82 -45.26
C GLU A 8 14.24 -30.60 -45.02
N TYR A 9 13.07 -30.84 -44.42
CA TYR A 9 12.26 -29.79 -43.81
C TYR A 9 13.13 -29.13 -42.74
N ASN A 10 13.71 -28.00 -43.12
CA ASN A 10 14.43 -27.11 -42.24
C ASN A 10 13.37 -26.50 -41.28
N GLU A 11 13.02 -27.23 -40.22
CA GLU A 11 12.14 -26.75 -39.15
C GLU A 11 12.84 -25.57 -38.45
N GLN A 12 12.69 -24.38 -39.02
CA GLN A 12 13.00 -23.14 -38.32
C GLN A 12 12.12 -23.10 -37.05
N PRO A 13 12.69 -22.81 -35.87
CA PRO A 13 11.91 -22.72 -34.64
C PRO A 13 10.86 -21.62 -34.80
N LEU A 14 9.60 -22.03 -34.98
CA LEU A 14 8.49 -21.13 -35.20
C LEU A 14 8.17 -20.42 -33.88
N MET A 15 8.39 -19.10 -33.81
CA MET A 15 7.89 -18.31 -32.69
C MET A 15 6.37 -18.33 -32.70
N LEU A 16 5.78 -18.87 -31.65
CA LEU A 16 4.33 -18.97 -31.54
C LEU A 16 3.72 -17.65 -31.04
N PRO A 17 2.46 -17.35 -31.43
CA PRO A 17 1.68 -16.31 -30.77
C PRO A 17 1.12 -16.81 -29.42
N PRO A 18 0.81 -15.91 -28.48
CA PRO A 18 0.15 -16.27 -27.23
C PRO A 18 -1.25 -16.85 -27.50
N SER A 19 -1.69 -17.80 -26.67
CA SER A 19 -3.04 -18.35 -26.76
C SER A 19 -4.09 -17.27 -26.49
N PRO A 20 -5.20 -17.23 -27.24
CA PRO A 20 -6.35 -16.39 -26.89
C PRO A 20 -6.82 -16.66 -25.46
N GLY A 21 -7.25 -15.63 -24.76
CA GLY A 21 -7.64 -15.74 -23.36
C GLY A 21 -8.38 -14.50 -22.85
N THR A 22 -9.01 -14.63 -21.69
CA THR A 22 -9.72 -13.55 -20.99
C THR A 22 -8.99 -13.18 -19.72
N PHE A 23 -8.87 -11.88 -19.47
CA PHE A 23 -8.12 -11.30 -18.35
C PHE A 23 -9.02 -10.36 -17.55
N VAL A 24 -8.78 -10.26 -16.25
CA VAL A 24 -9.61 -9.43 -15.35
C VAL A 24 -9.35 -7.96 -15.60
N ASP A 25 -8.10 -7.60 -15.88
CA ASP A 25 -7.72 -6.23 -16.20
C ASP A 25 -6.74 -6.12 -17.38
N ARG A 26 -6.52 -4.87 -17.81
CA ARG A 26 -5.72 -4.52 -18.98
C ARG A 26 -4.24 -4.82 -18.75
N GLU A 27 -3.77 -4.65 -17.53
CA GLU A 27 -2.38 -4.76 -17.13
C GLU A 27 -1.97 -6.24 -17.11
N GLU A 28 -2.83 -7.10 -16.59
CA GLU A 28 -2.70 -8.56 -16.60
C GLU A 28 -2.55 -9.10 -18.03
N LEU A 29 -3.41 -8.66 -18.97
CA LEU A 29 -3.31 -9.04 -20.39
C LEU A 29 -1.95 -8.65 -20.99
N ILE A 30 -1.49 -7.43 -20.73
CA ILE A 30 -0.22 -6.92 -21.28
C ILE A 30 0.97 -7.68 -20.68
N GLN A 31 0.91 -7.99 -19.38
CA GLN A 31 1.95 -8.75 -18.70
C GLN A 31 2.02 -10.19 -19.24
N HIS A 32 0.88 -10.86 -19.38
CA HIS A 32 0.79 -12.19 -19.95
C HIS A 32 1.42 -12.27 -21.36
N VAL A 33 1.05 -11.35 -22.26
CA VAL A 33 1.63 -11.29 -23.61
C VAL A 33 3.13 -10.97 -23.57
N GLY A 34 3.57 -10.12 -22.63
CA GLY A 34 4.98 -9.77 -22.46
C GLY A 34 5.85 -10.93 -22.00
N GLU A 35 5.41 -11.69 -21.00
CA GLU A 35 6.10 -12.86 -20.47
C GLU A 35 6.15 -13.98 -21.51
N PHE A 36 5.03 -14.23 -22.19
CA PHE A 36 4.96 -15.20 -23.28
C PHE A 36 5.91 -14.84 -24.42
N ALA A 37 5.92 -13.58 -24.88
CA ALA A 37 6.82 -13.11 -25.93
C ALA A 37 8.29 -13.38 -25.60
N VAL A 38 8.68 -13.14 -24.35
CA VAL A 38 10.05 -13.35 -23.87
C VAL A 38 10.41 -14.83 -23.83
N SER A 39 9.46 -15.69 -23.43
CA SER A 39 9.63 -17.16 -23.50
C SER A 39 9.85 -17.65 -24.94
N GLN A 40 9.33 -16.93 -25.93
CA GLN A 40 9.47 -17.21 -27.36
C GLN A 40 10.64 -16.43 -28.01
N GLY A 41 11.46 -15.70 -27.24
CA GLY A 41 12.63 -15.01 -27.75
C GLY A 41 12.34 -13.69 -28.49
N TYR A 42 11.22 -13.01 -28.21
CA TYR A 42 10.94 -11.67 -28.72
C TYR A 42 10.38 -10.73 -27.65
N VAL A 43 10.25 -9.44 -27.96
CA VAL A 43 9.71 -8.43 -27.04
C VAL A 43 8.61 -7.67 -27.73
N VAL A 44 7.48 -7.48 -27.05
CA VAL A 44 6.35 -6.69 -27.52
C VAL A 44 6.38 -5.25 -27.00
N THR A 45 5.74 -4.34 -27.73
CA THR A 45 5.49 -2.95 -27.34
C THR A 45 4.06 -2.56 -27.67
N ILE A 46 3.52 -1.59 -26.95
CA ILE A 46 2.22 -1.01 -27.25
C ILE A 46 2.33 -0.17 -28.52
N LYS A 47 1.71 -0.62 -29.61
CA LYS A 47 1.65 0.11 -30.89
C LYS A 47 0.52 1.14 -30.86
N GLN A 48 -0.62 0.77 -30.29
CA GLN A 48 -1.80 1.62 -30.18
C GLN A 48 -2.54 1.28 -28.88
N SER A 49 -3.10 2.28 -28.20
CA SER A 49 -3.96 2.04 -27.04
C SER A 49 -5.01 3.13 -26.91
N LYS A 50 -6.25 2.74 -26.60
CA LYS A 50 -7.32 3.60 -26.10
C LYS A 50 -7.62 3.14 -24.69
N ARG A 51 -7.33 4.00 -23.70
CA ARG A 51 -7.08 3.64 -22.29
C ARG A 51 -8.05 2.61 -21.70
N ASP A 52 -9.33 2.64 -22.07
CA ASP A 52 -10.35 1.77 -21.46
C ASP A 52 -11.12 0.85 -22.43
N ARG A 53 -10.66 0.71 -23.68
CA ARG A 53 -11.38 -0.11 -24.68
C ARG A 53 -10.52 -1.09 -25.46
N VAL A 54 -9.33 -0.67 -25.89
CA VAL A 54 -8.48 -1.48 -26.79
C VAL A 54 -7.00 -1.23 -26.52
N VAL A 55 -6.21 -2.30 -26.53
CA VAL A 55 -4.75 -2.25 -26.59
C VAL A 55 -4.23 -3.14 -27.72
N VAL A 56 -3.29 -2.61 -28.49
CA VAL A 56 -2.63 -3.31 -29.59
C VAL A 56 -1.16 -3.46 -29.24
N LEU A 57 -0.70 -4.70 -29.16
CA LEU A 57 0.69 -5.06 -28.87
C LEU A 57 1.33 -5.62 -30.14
N GLY A 58 2.53 -5.18 -30.47
CA GLY A 58 3.29 -5.70 -31.60
C GLY A 58 4.76 -5.81 -31.28
N CYS A 59 5.49 -6.61 -32.06
CA CYS A 59 6.92 -6.83 -31.82
C CYS A 59 7.72 -5.50 -31.89
N ASP A 60 8.65 -5.33 -30.94
CA ASP A 60 9.52 -4.14 -30.79
C ASP A 60 10.74 -4.21 -31.72
N ARG A 61 10.95 -5.34 -32.41
CA ARG A 61 12.00 -5.52 -33.40
C ARG A 61 11.49 -5.09 -34.78
N GLY A 62 12.37 -4.52 -35.59
CA GLY A 62 12.13 -4.41 -37.02
C GLY A 62 12.53 -5.72 -37.72
N GLY A 63 11.74 -6.12 -38.70
CA GLY A 63 11.92 -7.30 -39.53
C GLY A 63 12.94 -7.16 -40.66
N VAL A 64 12.87 -8.10 -41.63
CA VAL A 64 13.85 -8.23 -42.72
C VAL A 64 13.97 -6.95 -43.56
N TYR A 65 15.18 -6.72 -44.04
CA TYR A 65 15.54 -5.73 -45.04
C TYR A 65 14.85 -6.00 -46.39
N ARG A 66 14.01 -5.07 -46.87
CA ARG A 66 13.44 -5.16 -48.23
C ARG A 66 14.35 -4.44 -49.23
N ASN A 67 14.80 -5.15 -50.27
CA ASN A 67 15.50 -4.54 -51.40
C ASN A 67 14.50 -3.76 -52.27
N ARG A 68 14.80 -2.50 -52.57
CA ARG A 68 13.99 -1.64 -53.45
C ARG A 68 14.22 -2.08 -54.91
N ARG A 69 13.38 -2.97 -55.46
CA ARG A 69 13.31 -3.17 -56.92
C ARG A 69 12.44 -2.05 -57.51
N LYS A 70 13.02 -1.19 -58.36
CA LYS A 70 12.25 -0.30 -59.26
C LYS A 70 11.78 -1.13 -60.47
N PRO A 71 10.62 -0.84 -61.08
CA PRO A 71 10.29 -1.35 -62.41
C PRO A 71 11.31 -0.78 -63.40
N VAL A 72 11.78 -1.62 -64.34
CA VAL A 72 12.64 -1.20 -65.45
C VAL A 72 11.71 -0.71 -66.56
N ASP A 73 11.71 0.59 -66.82
CA ASP A 73 11.27 1.14 -68.11
C ASP A 73 12.52 1.38 -68.95
N GLU A 74 12.51 0.82 -70.16
CA GLU A 74 13.51 1.02 -71.20
C GLU A 74 13.34 2.41 -71.82
N SER A 75 14.22 3.35 -71.48
CA SER A 75 14.69 4.42 -72.36
C SER A 75 15.49 5.48 -71.59
N SER A 76 16.49 6.04 -72.27
CA SER A 76 17.35 7.17 -71.90
C SER A 76 18.58 6.88 -71.03
N SER A 77 19.71 7.07 -71.70
CA SER A 77 21.10 6.96 -71.28
C SER A 77 21.56 8.23 -70.57
N GLU A 78 21.74 8.17 -69.24
CA GLU A 78 22.56 9.13 -68.50
C GLU A 78 23.23 8.46 -67.29
N CYS A 79 24.57 8.56 -67.24
CA CYS A 79 25.42 7.94 -66.23
C CYS A 79 25.34 8.72 -64.90
N SER A 80 24.27 8.48 -64.15
CA SER A 80 24.11 9.00 -62.78
C SER A 80 24.60 7.97 -61.75
N ARG A 81 25.57 8.38 -60.91
CA ARG A 81 26.12 7.59 -59.79
C ARG A 81 25.03 6.84 -59.02
N ARG A 82 25.00 5.50 -59.16
CA ARG A 82 24.15 4.61 -58.37
C ARG A 82 24.58 4.66 -56.90
N ARG A 83 23.94 5.49 -56.08
CA ARG A 83 23.94 5.25 -54.63
C ARG A 83 23.19 3.93 -54.39
N LYS A 84 23.89 2.92 -53.87
CA LYS A 84 23.26 1.77 -53.21
C LYS A 84 22.45 2.32 -52.03
N THR A 85 21.20 2.72 -52.23
CA THR A 85 20.28 3.00 -51.11
C THR A 85 19.92 1.65 -50.53
N GLY A 86 20.78 1.18 -49.63
CA GLY A 86 20.65 -0.07 -48.90
C GLY A 86 19.31 -0.11 -48.18
N SER A 87 18.58 -1.17 -48.48
CA SER A 87 17.52 -1.77 -47.67
C SER A 87 16.92 -0.97 -46.51
N ARG A 88 15.60 -0.74 -46.54
CA ARG A 88 14.86 -0.26 -45.37
C ARG A 88 14.43 -1.45 -44.51
N LEU A 89 14.65 -1.35 -43.21
CA LEU A 89 14.19 -2.31 -42.22
C LEU A 89 12.64 -2.24 -42.17
N THR A 90 11.96 -3.34 -42.47
CA THR A 90 10.49 -3.40 -42.35
C THR A 90 10.11 -3.59 -40.88
N ASN A 91 8.92 -3.20 -40.43
CA ASN A 91 8.49 -3.57 -39.07
C ASN A 91 8.11 -5.06 -39.05
N CYS A 92 8.30 -5.74 -37.92
CA CYS A 92 7.77 -7.08 -37.74
C CYS A 92 6.23 -7.07 -37.85
N PRO A 93 5.61 -8.02 -38.58
CA PRO A 93 4.17 -8.01 -38.82
C PRO A 93 3.35 -8.58 -37.63
N PHE A 94 4.01 -9.12 -36.59
CA PHE A 94 3.35 -9.65 -35.40
C PHE A 94 2.51 -8.59 -34.67
N GLU A 95 1.24 -8.91 -34.42
CA GLU A 95 0.28 -8.03 -33.76
C GLU A 95 -0.79 -8.84 -33.02
N VAL A 96 -1.04 -8.50 -31.75
CA VAL A 96 -2.15 -9.02 -30.94
C VAL A 96 -2.96 -7.88 -30.36
N VAL A 97 -4.25 -8.11 -30.15
CA VAL A 97 -5.22 -7.09 -29.75
C VAL A 97 -5.99 -7.56 -28.52
N GLY A 98 -5.92 -6.78 -27.45
CA GLY A 98 -6.80 -6.88 -26.30
C GLY A 98 -7.98 -5.92 -26.43
N LYS A 99 -9.21 -6.42 -26.37
CA LYS A 99 -10.43 -5.61 -26.36
C LYS A 99 -11.20 -5.84 -25.07
N LYS A 100 -11.79 -4.78 -24.51
CA LYS A 100 -12.67 -4.91 -23.35
C LYS A 100 -14.08 -5.31 -23.82
N ASP A 101 -14.59 -6.43 -23.30
CA ASP A 101 -15.89 -7.02 -23.60
C ASP A 101 -16.54 -7.51 -22.30
N ASP A 102 -17.76 -7.06 -22.00
CA ASP A 102 -18.50 -7.37 -20.76
C ASP A 102 -17.70 -7.28 -19.45
N GLY A 103 -16.84 -6.26 -19.35
CA GLY A 103 -16.02 -6.01 -18.16
C GLY A 103 -14.69 -6.76 -18.13
N LEU A 104 -14.49 -7.76 -18.99
CA LEU A 104 -13.26 -8.54 -19.11
C LEU A 104 -12.42 -8.09 -20.32
N TRP A 105 -11.12 -8.38 -20.30
CA TRP A 105 -10.22 -8.11 -21.42
C TRP A 105 -9.97 -9.38 -22.23
N VAL A 106 -10.41 -9.38 -23.48
CA VAL A 106 -10.28 -10.53 -24.40
C VAL A 106 -9.09 -10.32 -25.32
N LEU A 107 -8.14 -11.25 -25.31
CA LEU A 107 -6.98 -11.28 -26.19
C LEU A 107 -7.28 -12.04 -27.48
N SER A 108 -6.98 -11.40 -28.60
CA SER A 108 -7.11 -11.97 -29.95
C SER A 108 -5.82 -11.78 -30.74
N VAL A 109 -5.40 -12.80 -31.49
CA VAL A 109 -4.22 -12.73 -32.35
C VAL A 109 -4.65 -12.14 -33.70
N LYS A 110 -4.09 -10.99 -34.08
CA LYS A 110 -4.38 -10.35 -35.37
C LYS A 110 -3.41 -10.80 -36.44
N ASN A 111 -2.13 -10.96 -36.08
CA ASN A 111 -1.13 -11.61 -36.90
C ASN A 111 -0.09 -12.29 -36.00
N GLY A 112 0.00 -13.62 -36.07
CA GLY A 112 0.92 -14.42 -35.25
C GLY A 112 2.29 -14.65 -35.90
N THR A 113 2.53 -14.14 -37.10
CA THR A 113 3.77 -14.42 -37.85
C THR A 113 4.87 -13.42 -37.53
N HIS A 114 6.10 -13.91 -37.49
CA HIS A 114 7.31 -13.11 -37.37
C HIS A 114 8.17 -13.24 -38.62
N ASN A 115 8.91 -12.18 -38.96
CA ASN A 115 9.84 -12.14 -40.08
C ASN A 115 11.29 -11.99 -39.60
N HIS A 116 11.61 -12.55 -38.45
CA HIS A 116 12.96 -12.62 -37.89
C HIS A 116 13.05 -13.90 -37.05
N GLU A 117 14.25 -14.36 -36.73
CA GLU A 117 14.45 -15.49 -35.82
C GLU A 117 14.28 -15.08 -34.34
N PRO A 118 13.96 -16.04 -33.44
CA PRO A 118 13.97 -15.80 -32.00
C PRO A 118 15.36 -15.39 -31.49
N LEU A 119 15.40 -14.50 -30.51
CA LEU A 119 16.65 -14.09 -29.86
C LEU A 119 17.14 -15.22 -28.94
N LYS A 120 18.41 -15.62 -29.12
CA LYS A 120 19.09 -16.59 -28.25
C LYS A 120 19.38 -16.02 -26.87
N ASP A 121 19.68 -14.72 -26.79
CA ASP A 121 19.83 -14.00 -25.53
C ASP A 121 18.99 -12.70 -25.55
N ILE A 122 18.05 -12.60 -24.61
CA ILE A 122 17.16 -11.44 -24.46
C ILE A 122 17.92 -10.18 -24.01
N THR A 123 19.10 -10.32 -23.39
CA THR A 123 19.91 -9.19 -22.92
C THR A 123 20.52 -8.39 -24.07
N GLU A 124 20.64 -9.00 -25.25
CA GLU A 124 21.10 -8.34 -26.47
C GLU A 124 20.02 -7.45 -27.10
N HIS A 125 18.75 -7.64 -26.73
CA HIS A 125 17.64 -6.87 -27.28
C HIS A 125 17.71 -5.39 -26.85
N PRO A 126 17.45 -4.42 -27.74
CA PRO A 126 17.46 -3.00 -27.39
C PRO A 126 16.55 -2.62 -26.20
N SER A 127 15.47 -3.38 -25.95
CA SER A 127 14.60 -3.16 -24.78
C SER A 127 15.30 -3.42 -23.44
N ALA A 128 16.33 -4.28 -23.39
CA ALA A 128 17.07 -4.58 -22.16
C ALA A 128 17.84 -3.36 -21.61
N ARG A 129 18.08 -2.34 -22.45
CA ARG A 129 18.73 -1.07 -22.07
C ARG A 129 17.73 0.04 -21.72
N ARG A 130 16.42 -0.22 -21.84
CA ARG A 130 15.36 0.73 -21.46
C ARG A 130 15.14 0.68 -19.95
N PHE A 131 14.82 1.84 -19.39
CA PHE A 131 14.46 1.98 -17.99
C PHE A 131 12.98 1.61 -17.77
N ASN A 132 12.67 1.04 -16.61
CA ASN A 132 11.28 0.86 -16.20
C ASN A 132 10.69 2.16 -15.60
N GLU A 133 9.40 2.18 -15.28
CA GLU A 133 8.72 3.38 -14.77
C GLU A 133 9.33 3.89 -13.45
N LYS A 134 9.66 2.99 -12.52
CA LYS A 134 10.31 3.32 -11.24
C LYS A 134 11.70 3.94 -11.45
N GLU A 135 12.50 3.38 -12.35
CA GLU A 135 13.82 3.89 -12.71
C GLU A 135 13.73 5.27 -13.39
N VAL A 136 12.71 5.53 -14.21
CA VAL A 136 12.48 6.84 -14.84
C VAL A 136 12.06 7.90 -13.81
N LEU A 137 11.23 7.53 -12.82
CA LEU A 137 10.91 8.41 -11.68
C LEU A 137 12.16 8.79 -10.90
N LEU A 138 12.98 7.82 -10.54
CA LEU A 138 14.26 8.05 -9.86
C LEU A 138 15.21 8.91 -10.70
N ILE A 139 15.26 8.70 -12.02
CA ILE A 139 16.04 9.55 -12.94
C ILE A 139 15.52 10.99 -12.90
N LYS A 140 14.20 11.20 -12.83
CA LYS A 140 13.58 12.53 -12.74
C LYS A 140 13.96 13.20 -11.41
N GLU A 141 13.70 12.56 -10.27
CA GLU A 141 14.04 13.09 -8.94
C GLU A 141 15.53 13.44 -8.81
N MET A 142 16.41 12.54 -9.24
CA MET A 142 17.84 12.80 -9.20
C MET A 142 18.28 13.88 -10.19
N THR A 143 17.55 14.05 -11.29
CA THR A 143 17.80 15.13 -12.25
C THR A 143 17.39 16.47 -11.68
N ASP A 144 16.25 16.54 -10.99
CA ASP A 144 15.75 17.73 -10.31
C ASP A 144 16.69 18.11 -9.14
N ALA A 145 17.30 17.11 -8.49
CA ALA A 145 18.37 17.28 -7.51
C ALA A 145 19.75 17.64 -8.11
N GLY A 146 19.84 17.88 -9.43
CA GLY A 146 21.06 18.36 -10.09
C GLY A 146 22.14 17.31 -10.41
N LEU A 147 21.85 16.01 -10.29
CA LEU A 147 22.86 14.96 -10.51
C LEU A 147 23.22 14.76 -11.99
N LYS A 148 24.51 14.51 -12.26
CA LYS A 148 25.02 14.21 -13.61
C LYS A 148 24.63 12.78 -14.03
N PRO A 149 24.43 12.48 -15.32
CA PRO A 149 23.99 11.16 -15.81
C PRO A 149 24.85 9.98 -15.33
N ARG A 150 26.17 10.17 -15.17
CA ARG A 150 27.08 9.14 -14.64
C ARG A 150 26.80 8.81 -13.16
N GLN A 151 26.47 9.82 -12.35
CA GLN A 151 26.14 9.65 -10.93
C GLN A 151 24.77 8.98 -10.77
N ILE A 152 23.80 9.40 -11.59
CA ILE A 152 22.46 8.78 -11.66
C ILE A 152 22.60 7.29 -12.00
N LEU A 153 23.35 6.96 -13.06
CA LEU A 153 23.55 5.56 -13.46
C LEU A 153 24.28 4.75 -12.38
N LYS A 154 25.27 5.34 -11.69
CA LYS A 154 25.96 4.68 -10.57
C LYS A 154 24.99 4.33 -9.45
N ARG A 155 24.05 5.23 -9.11
CA ARG A 155 23.01 4.97 -8.10
C ARG A 155 21.98 3.94 -8.57
N LEU A 156 21.53 4.02 -9.81
CA LEU A 156 20.62 3.02 -10.37
C LEU A 156 21.25 1.61 -10.38
N ARG A 157 22.56 1.51 -10.58
CA ARG A 157 23.29 0.23 -10.50
C ARG A 157 23.47 -0.29 -9.08
N GLN A 158 23.36 0.55 -8.05
CA GLN A 158 23.33 0.08 -6.66
C GLN A 158 22.03 -0.68 -6.36
N SER A 159 20.90 -0.21 -6.91
CA SER A 159 19.60 -0.88 -6.81
C SER A 159 19.41 -2.02 -7.82
N ASN A 160 20.08 -1.95 -8.98
CA ASN A 160 19.98 -2.94 -10.05
C ASN A 160 21.37 -3.20 -10.67
N PRO A 161 22.17 -4.12 -10.09
CA PRO A 161 23.52 -4.42 -10.58
C PRO A 161 23.56 -4.91 -12.04
N GLU A 162 22.48 -5.52 -12.53
CA GLU A 162 22.34 -6.05 -13.90
C GLU A 162 21.87 -5.00 -14.92
N LEU A 163 21.92 -3.72 -14.57
CA LEU A 163 21.48 -2.64 -15.45
C LEU A 163 22.47 -2.40 -16.60
N LEU A 164 22.10 -2.88 -17.79
CA LEU A 164 22.85 -2.75 -19.05
C LEU A 164 22.80 -1.33 -19.67
N SER A 165 22.01 -0.42 -19.09
CA SER A 165 21.91 0.96 -19.54
C SER A 165 23.24 1.71 -19.37
N THR A 166 23.51 2.62 -20.30
CA THR A 166 24.71 3.49 -20.33
C THR A 166 24.34 4.95 -20.04
N PRO A 167 25.30 5.84 -19.73
CA PRO A 167 25.00 7.26 -19.45
C PRO A 167 24.26 7.97 -20.60
N LYS A 168 24.45 7.52 -21.84
CA LYS A 168 23.71 8.00 -23.02
C LYS A 168 22.21 7.75 -22.90
N HIS A 169 21.81 6.61 -22.34
CA HIS A 169 20.39 6.29 -22.13
C HIS A 169 19.77 7.20 -21.08
N VAL A 170 20.47 7.46 -19.97
CA VAL A 170 20.03 8.42 -18.94
C VAL A 170 19.91 9.82 -19.53
N TYR A 171 20.87 10.24 -20.37
CA TYR A 171 20.81 11.52 -21.07
C TYR A 171 19.57 11.64 -21.96
N ASN A 172 19.24 10.58 -22.72
CA ASN A 172 18.05 10.57 -23.58
C ASN A 172 16.75 10.68 -22.77
N VAL A 173 16.66 10.05 -21.61
CA VAL A 173 15.52 10.20 -20.69
C VAL A 173 15.44 11.63 -20.15
N LYS A 174 16.56 12.20 -19.69
CA LYS A 174 16.63 13.59 -19.22
C LYS A 174 16.24 14.60 -20.31
N ALA A 175 16.62 14.36 -21.56
CA ALA A 175 16.24 15.22 -22.68
C ALA A 175 14.73 15.15 -22.94
N LYS A 176 14.17 13.94 -22.93
CA LYS A 176 12.73 13.68 -23.08
C LYS A 176 11.87 14.29 -21.97
N LEU A 177 12.32 14.20 -20.72
CA LEU A 177 11.64 14.81 -19.57
C LEU A 177 11.64 16.34 -19.64
N ARG A 178 12.73 16.95 -20.13
CA ARG A 178 12.85 18.41 -20.28
C ARG A 178 11.98 18.99 -21.39
N GLN A 179 11.72 18.23 -22.45
CA GLN A 179 10.94 18.71 -23.60
C GLN A 179 9.42 18.75 -23.35
N GLY A 180 8.92 18.41 -22.14
CA GLY A 180 7.49 18.41 -21.83
C GLY A 180 6.66 17.35 -22.59
N ASN A 181 7.23 16.72 -23.62
CA ASN A 181 6.63 15.70 -24.47
C ASN A 181 6.28 14.39 -23.72
N MET A 182 6.62 14.26 -22.44
CA MET A 182 6.54 12.99 -21.70
C MET A 182 6.18 13.19 -20.22
N THR A 183 4.94 12.87 -19.84
CA THR A 183 4.58 12.54 -18.45
C THR A 183 5.10 11.14 -18.12
N VAL A 184 5.60 10.91 -16.89
CA VAL A 184 6.12 9.60 -16.43
C VAL A 184 5.19 8.42 -16.77
N ARG A 185 3.87 8.64 -16.70
CA ARG A 185 2.81 7.67 -17.10
C ARG A 185 2.90 7.13 -18.53
N ASN A 186 3.70 7.74 -19.42
CA ASN A 186 3.89 7.31 -20.81
C ASN A 186 5.06 6.34 -21.00
N TYR A 187 5.80 5.97 -19.94
CA TYR A 187 6.92 5.04 -20.03
C TYR A 187 6.48 3.57 -19.92
N LYS A 188 5.68 3.08 -20.88
CA LYS A 188 5.32 1.65 -20.96
C LYS A 188 6.38 0.87 -21.74
N SER A 189 7.56 0.74 -21.15
CA SER A 189 8.65 -0.10 -21.65
C SER A 189 8.54 -1.49 -21.02
N LEU A 190 8.17 -2.49 -21.83
CA LEU A 190 8.16 -3.91 -21.45
C LEU A 190 9.60 -4.43 -21.34
N ARG A 191 10.28 -4.12 -20.24
CA ARG A 191 11.47 -4.86 -19.81
C ARG A 191 11.01 -5.86 -18.75
N PRO A 192 11.11 -7.17 -19.01
CA PRO A 192 10.84 -8.19 -18.00
C PRO A 192 11.86 -8.05 -16.86
N GLN A 193 11.39 -8.05 -15.62
CA GLN A 193 12.29 -8.15 -14.47
C GLN A 193 12.85 -9.58 -14.41
N LYS A 194 14.13 -9.76 -14.75
CA LYS A 194 14.87 -10.93 -14.25
C LYS A 194 15.18 -10.68 -12.77
N SER A 195 14.90 -11.69 -11.97
CA SER A 195 14.94 -11.73 -10.52
C SER A 195 16.21 -11.13 -9.92
N ALA A 196 16.11 -9.90 -9.43
CA ALA A 196 16.91 -9.41 -8.33
C ALA A 196 15.97 -9.30 -7.13
N VAL A 197 16.19 -10.18 -6.15
CA VAL A 197 15.60 -10.22 -4.80
C VAL A 197 14.12 -9.81 -4.75
N ARG A 198 13.28 -10.83 -4.68
CA ARG A 198 11.82 -10.77 -4.53
C ARG A 198 11.42 -9.91 -3.31
N ASN A 199 11.39 -8.59 -3.48
CA ASN A 199 10.68 -7.69 -2.59
C ASN A 199 9.21 -7.71 -3.01
N ASN A 200 8.45 -8.55 -2.31
CA ASN A 200 7.00 -8.69 -2.43
C ASN A 200 6.32 -7.34 -2.16
N TYR A 201 5.99 -6.60 -3.21
CA TYR A 201 4.97 -5.56 -3.18
C TYR A 201 4.19 -5.64 -4.49
N LEU A 202 3.36 -6.68 -4.59
CA LEU A 202 2.16 -6.83 -5.43
C LEU A 202 1.68 -8.28 -5.20
N SER A 203 0.86 -8.45 -4.18
CA SER A 203 0.16 -9.71 -3.92
C SER A 203 -0.98 -9.84 -4.93
N VAL A 204 -0.72 -10.53 -6.04
CA VAL A 204 -1.73 -11.50 -6.51
C VAL A 204 -1.73 -12.58 -5.44
N MET A 205 -2.82 -12.73 -4.70
CA MET A 205 -2.94 -13.79 -3.69
C MET A 205 -2.82 -15.13 -4.40
N GLU A 206 -1.65 -15.77 -4.30
CA GLU A 206 -1.57 -17.22 -4.46
C GLU A 206 -2.50 -17.85 -3.41
N PRO A 207 -3.25 -18.91 -3.75
CA PRO A 207 -4.02 -19.66 -2.77
C PRO A 207 -3.12 -20.06 -1.60
N SER A 208 -3.56 -19.74 -0.38
CA SER A 208 -2.83 -19.86 0.89
C SER A 208 -2.12 -21.20 1.11
N TRP A 209 -2.61 -22.28 0.50
CA TRP A 209 -2.01 -23.61 0.59
C TRP A 209 -0.64 -23.75 -0.12
N ARG A 210 -0.18 -22.77 -0.92
CA ARG A 210 1.13 -22.79 -1.60
C ARG A 210 2.22 -21.90 -0.99
N GLN A 211 1.92 -21.01 -0.04
CA GLN A 211 2.96 -20.24 0.66
C GLN A 211 3.64 -21.14 1.69
N ARG A 212 4.94 -21.42 1.48
CA ARG A 212 5.72 -22.32 2.36
C ARG A 212 5.92 -21.79 3.78
N ASN A 213 5.62 -20.52 4.06
CA ASN A 213 5.48 -19.92 5.40
C ASN A 213 4.67 -18.62 5.29
N PRO A 214 3.79 -18.31 6.27
CA PRO A 214 3.07 -17.03 6.32
C PRO A 214 4.04 -15.83 6.49
N PRO A 215 3.70 -14.64 5.97
CA PRO A 215 4.52 -13.44 6.13
C PRO A 215 4.61 -13.03 7.61
N ARG A 216 5.78 -12.55 8.05
CA ARG A 216 5.96 -12.04 9.43
C ARG A 216 5.64 -10.54 9.49
N VAL A 217 4.95 -10.12 10.53
CA VAL A 217 4.62 -8.72 10.78
C VAL A 217 5.85 -8.00 11.36
N PRO A 218 6.32 -6.92 10.74
CA PRO A 218 7.52 -6.22 11.22
C PRO A 218 7.23 -5.34 12.42
N ASN A 219 8.22 -5.14 13.29
CA ASN A 219 8.27 -4.02 14.22
C ASN A 219 8.65 -2.74 13.46
N LEU A 220 8.21 -1.57 13.92
CA LEU A 220 8.73 -0.28 13.46
C LEU A 220 9.62 0.30 14.55
N ILE A 221 10.93 0.34 14.34
CA ILE A 221 11.91 0.82 15.32
C ILE A 221 12.79 1.88 14.67
N GLY A 222 12.75 3.11 15.19
CA GLY A 222 13.62 4.19 14.71
C GLY A 222 13.41 4.54 13.23
N GLY A 223 12.18 4.42 12.73
CA GLY A 223 11.83 4.70 11.33
C GLY A 223 12.17 3.59 10.34
N ARG A 224 12.50 2.38 10.82
CA ARG A 224 12.72 1.20 9.98
C ARG A 224 11.78 0.07 10.37
N PHE A 225 11.22 -0.59 9.37
CA PHE A 225 10.55 -1.87 9.54
C PHE A 225 11.60 -2.96 9.74
N VAL A 226 11.53 -3.67 10.86
CA VAL A 226 12.53 -4.65 11.31
C VAL A 226 11.82 -5.96 11.61
N ASP A 227 12.32 -7.06 11.04
CA ASP A 227 11.89 -8.39 11.41
C ASP A 227 12.39 -8.73 12.80
N SER A 228 11.49 -9.17 13.68
CA SER A 228 11.87 -9.50 15.05
C SER A 228 12.77 -10.74 15.10
N GLN A 229 13.76 -10.68 16.00
CA GLN A 229 14.64 -11.80 16.36
C GLN A 229 13.95 -12.83 17.26
N SER A 230 12.72 -12.57 17.70
CA SER A 230 11.95 -13.51 18.50
C SER A 230 11.66 -14.80 17.71
N PHE A 231 11.84 -15.93 18.39
CA PHE A 231 11.43 -17.24 17.89
C PHE A 231 9.95 -17.51 18.12
N ALA A 232 9.29 -16.74 18.98
CA ALA A 232 7.88 -16.89 19.29
C ALA A 232 7.03 -15.90 18.47
N SER A 233 5.94 -16.41 17.91
CA SER A 233 4.97 -15.62 17.16
C SER A 233 3.54 -16.12 17.39
N ILE A 234 2.58 -15.26 17.11
CA ILE A 234 1.15 -15.53 17.13
C ILE A 234 0.67 -15.50 15.68
N ASP A 235 -0.12 -16.50 15.28
CA ASP A 235 -0.74 -16.53 13.95
C ASP A 235 -1.89 -15.52 13.90
N VAL A 236 -1.88 -14.67 12.88
CA VAL A 236 -3.01 -13.81 12.50
C VAL A 236 -3.90 -14.62 11.58
N ILE A 237 -5.12 -14.89 12.01
CA ILE A 237 -6.05 -15.78 11.31
C ILE A 237 -7.12 -14.95 10.63
N ASN A 238 -7.38 -15.22 9.36
CA ASN A 238 -8.56 -14.68 8.68
C ASN A 238 -9.80 -15.38 9.25
N PRO A 239 -10.70 -14.70 9.96
CA PRO A 239 -11.80 -15.36 10.66
C PRO A 239 -12.84 -15.97 9.70
N ALA A 240 -12.93 -15.50 8.46
CA ALA A 240 -13.85 -16.05 7.47
C ALA A 240 -13.36 -17.38 6.86
N THR A 241 -12.05 -17.57 6.74
CA THR A 241 -11.46 -18.76 6.09
C THR A 241 -10.71 -19.66 7.05
N GLN A 242 -10.43 -19.20 8.27
CA GLN A 242 -9.58 -19.84 9.28
C GLN A 242 -8.13 -20.08 8.81
N GLN A 243 -7.69 -19.37 7.76
CA GLN A 243 -6.35 -19.49 7.21
C GLN A 243 -5.41 -18.46 7.84
N ILE A 244 -4.15 -18.84 8.01
CA ILE A 244 -3.11 -17.95 8.53
C ILE A 244 -2.79 -16.88 7.46
N VAL A 245 -2.94 -15.62 7.84
CA VAL A 245 -2.65 -14.42 7.03
C VAL A 245 -1.21 -13.99 7.21
N SER A 246 -0.76 -13.91 8.46
CA SER A 246 0.57 -13.45 8.84
C SER A 246 0.95 -13.97 10.22
N GLN A 247 2.19 -13.73 10.64
CA GLN A 247 2.70 -14.09 11.96
C GLN A 247 3.24 -12.87 12.70
N VAL A 248 2.65 -12.59 13.86
CA VAL A 248 3.03 -11.48 14.73
C VAL A 248 4.10 -11.92 15.71
N PRO A 249 5.27 -11.27 15.76
CA PRO A 249 6.30 -11.65 16.72
C PRO A 249 5.93 -11.25 18.15
N LEU A 250 6.37 -12.05 19.12
CA LEU A 250 6.45 -11.62 20.51
C LEU A 250 7.76 -10.83 20.68
N THR A 251 7.69 -9.50 20.55
CA THR A 251 8.85 -8.60 20.56
C THR A 251 9.74 -8.83 21.77
N THR A 252 11.05 -8.88 21.55
CA THR A 252 12.01 -9.11 22.63
C THR A 252 12.20 -7.87 23.50
N ASN A 253 12.75 -8.04 24.70
CA ASN A 253 13.06 -6.91 25.58
C ASN A 253 14.14 -5.99 24.97
N GLU A 254 15.10 -6.55 24.24
CA GLU A 254 16.12 -5.77 23.51
C GLU A 254 15.49 -4.87 22.45
N GLU A 255 14.52 -5.40 21.69
CA GLU A 255 13.77 -4.65 20.68
C GLU A 255 12.89 -3.57 21.31
N PHE A 256 12.22 -3.88 22.43
CA PHE A 256 11.48 -2.88 23.21
C PHE A 256 12.39 -1.74 23.67
N ARG A 257 13.54 -2.06 24.27
CA ARG A 257 14.53 -1.05 24.71
C ARG A 257 15.06 -0.22 23.54
N ALA A 258 15.27 -0.83 22.36
CA ALA A 258 15.69 -0.13 21.17
C ALA A 258 14.64 0.89 20.68
N ALA A 259 13.36 0.53 20.73
CA ALA A 259 12.25 1.42 20.40
C ALA A 259 12.10 2.57 21.40
N ILE A 260 12.20 2.29 22.70
CA ILE A 260 12.22 3.33 23.75
C ILE A 260 13.41 4.28 23.53
N PHE A 261 14.59 3.74 23.26
CA PHE A 261 15.78 4.55 22.98
C PHE A 261 15.57 5.44 21.74
N ALA A 262 14.99 4.91 20.66
CA ALA A 262 14.68 5.67 19.46
C ALA A 262 13.67 6.81 19.76
N ALA A 263 12.60 6.51 20.49
CA ALA A 263 11.58 7.50 20.88
C ALA A 263 12.16 8.62 21.76
N LYS A 264 13.00 8.27 22.75
CA LYS A 264 13.69 9.25 23.59
C LYS A 264 14.65 10.11 22.79
N ARG A 265 15.42 9.52 21.89
CA ARG A 265 16.40 10.24 21.07
C ARG A 265 15.72 11.22 20.11
N ALA A 266 14.56 10.86 19.57
CA ALA A 266 13.80 11.73 18.66
C ALA A 266 13.09 12.89 19.39
N PHE A 267 12.70 12.69 20.66
CA PHE A 267 11.83 13.61 21.39
C PHE A 267 12.34 15.06 21.48
N PRO A 268 13.61 15.36 21.86
CA PRO A 268 14.08 16.75 21.99
C PRO A 268 13.95 17.55 20.69
N LEU A 269 14.33 16.94 19.56
CA LEU A 269 14.22 17.60 18.25
C LEU A 269 12.76 17.75 17.82
N TRP A 270 11.94 16.72 18.07
CA TRP A 270 10.54 16.72 17.66
C TRP A 270 9.68 17.71 18.46
N ARG A 271 9.85 17.77 19.79
CA ARG A 271 9.22 18.75 20.68
C ARG A 271 9.50 20.19 20.20
N ASN A 272 10.74 20.45 19.78
CA ASN A 272 11.19 21.78 19.32
C ASN A 272 10.87 22.06 17.84
N THR A 273 10.32 21.09 17.10
CA THR A 273 9.86 21.33 15.72
C THR A 273 8.62 22.23 15.76
N PRO A 274 8.56 23.35 15.02
CA PRO A 274 7.39 24.24 15.04
C PRO A 274 6.08 23.51 14.76
N ILE A 275 4.99 23.86 15.46
CA ILE A 275 3.70 23.16 15.30
C ILE A 275 3.19 23.18 13.86
N THR A 276 3.40 24.27 13.11
CA THR A 276 3.03 24.36 11.69
C THR A 276 3.78 23.35 10.82
N SER A 277 5.02 23.00 11.16
CA SER A 277 5.77 21.93 10.48
C SER A 277 5.22 20.55 10.82
N ARG A 278 4.84 20.31 12.08
CA ARG A 278 4.20 19.05 12.50
C ARG A 278 2.83 18.87 11.84
N GLN A 279 2.07 19.96 11.74
CA GLN A 279 0.77 20.04 11.07
C GLN A 279 0.85 19.68 9.57
N ARG A 280 1.88 20.15 8.86
CA ARG A 280 2.09 19.81 7.43
C ARG A 280 2.27 18.31 7.21
N ILE A 281 2.89 17.60 8.15
CA ILE A 281 3.01 16.14 8.09
C ILE A 281 1.63 15.49 8.21
N MET A 282 0.75 16.00 9.08
CA MET A 282 -0.63 15.48 9.20
C MET A 282 -1.46 15.74 7.94
N PHE A 283 -1.33 16.92 7.30
CA PHE A 283 -1.98 17.17 6.02
C PHE A 283 -1.55 16.17 4.94
N LYS A 284 -0.25 15.88 4.86
CA LYS A 284 0.25 14.86 3.92
C LYS A 284 -0.21 13.45 4.31
N PHE A 285 -0.22 13.12 5.59
CA PHE A 285 -0.67 11.83 6.09
C PHE A 285 -2.16 11.58 5.78
N GLN A 286 -2.99 12.61 5.93
CA GLN A 286 -4.40 12.63 5.57
C GLN A 286 -4.63 12.37 4.07
N GLU A 287 -3.84 13.02 3.20
CA GLU A 287 -3.85 12.76 1.75
C GLU A 287 -3.48 11.29 1.44
N LEU A 288 -2.44 10.76 2.10
CA LEU A 288 -1.95 9.40 1.90
C LEU A 288 -2.95 8.33 2.37
N ILE A 289 -3.64 8.56 3.49
CA ILE A 289 -4.73 7.65 3.93
C ILE A 289 -5.84 7.64 2.89
N ARG A 290 -6.25 8.79 2.34
CA ARG A 290 -7.26 8.85 1.27
C ARG A 290 -6.81 8.13 0.00
N ARG A 291 -5.52 8.25 -0.36
CA ARG A 291 -4.94 7.56 -1.52
C ARG A 291 -5.03 6.04 -1.36
N ASP A 292 -4.73 5.53 -0.16
CA ASP A 292 -4.57 4.09 0.10
C ASP A 292 -5.74 3.49 0.91
N ILE A 293 -6.89 4.19 0.93
CA ILE A 293 -8.07 3.79 1.72
C ILE A 293 -8.58 2.39 1.34
N ASP A 294 -8.55 2.04 0.05
CA ASP A 294 -8.95 0.72 -0.43
C ASP A 294 -8.02 -0.38 0.12
N LYS A 295 -6.70 -0.11 0.14
CA LYS A 295 -5.70 -1.05 0.68
C LYS A 295 -5.89 -1.25 2.18
N LEU A 296 -6.16 -0.18 2.93
CA LEU A 296 -6.44 -0.24 4.36
C LEU A 296 -7.73 -1.04 4.63
N ALA A 297 -8.83 -0.71 3.95
CA ALA A 297 -10.12 -1.38 4.14
C ALA A 297 -10.05 -2.88 3.79
N LEU A 298 -9.33 -3.24 2.73
CA LEU A 298 -9.10 -4.65 2.37
C LEU A 298 -8.30 -5.40 3.43
N ASN A 299 -7.23 -4.80 3.97
CA ASN A 299 -6.45 -5.46 5.04
C ASN A 299 -7.28 -5.63 6.32
N VAL A 300 -8.04 -4.60 6.73
CA VAL A 300 -8.95 -4.69 7.88
C VAL A 300 -9.98 -5.81 7.67
N THR A 301 -10.59 -5.89 6.48
CA THR A 301 -11.53 -6.98 6.15
C THR A 301 -10.87 -8.35 6.24
N HIS A 302 -9.62 -8.46 5.79
CA HIS A 302 -8.90 -9.72 5.72
C HIS A 302 -8.44 -10.26 7.08
N GLU A 303 -7.99 -9.39 7.98
CA GLU A 303 -7.51 -9.79 9.32
C GLU A 303 -8.64 -9.79 10.37
N HIS A 304 -9.51 -8.78 10.38
CA HIS A 304 -10.60 -8.68 11.36
C HIS A 304 -11.89 -9.38 10.92
N GLY A 305 -12.16 -9.48 9.62
CA GLY A 305 -13.39 -10.10 9.09
C GLY A 305 -14.64 -9.21 9.07
N LYS A 306 -14.54 -7.93 9.43
CA LYS A 306 -15.68 -7.00 9.26
C LYS A 306 -15.96 -6.81 7.77
N THR A 307 -17.20 -6.47 7.41
CA THR A 307 -17.57 -6.25 6.01
C THR A 307 -16.71 -5.15 5.40
N LEU A 308 -16.45 -5.20 4.09
CA LEU A 308 -15.63 -4.18 3.43
C LEU A 308 -16.19 -2.76 3.63
N LYS A 309 -17.52 -2.61 3.65
CA LYS A 309 -18.20 -1.34 3.93
C LYS A 309 -17.93 -0.84 5.36
N ASP A 310 -17.98 -1.73 6.36
CA ASP A 310 -17.64 -1.39 7.74
C ASP A 310 -16.14 -1.05 7.87
N ALA A 311 -15.27 -1.74 7.13
CA ALA A 311 -13.84 -1.45 7.10
C ALA A 311 -13.53 -0.07 6.49
N TYR A 312 -14.21 0.33 5.40
CA TYR A 312 -14.13 1.70 4.91
C TYR A 312 -14.54 2.71 5.98
N SER A 313 -15.63 2.44 6.69
CA SER A 313 -16.14 3.33 7.73
C SER A 313 -15.13 3.45 8.89
N ASP A 314 -14.49 2.35 9.30
CA ASP A 314 -13.41 2.34 10.30
C ASP A 314 -12.24 3.26 9.90
N VAL A 315 -11.75 3.12 8.66
CA VAL A 315 -10.66 3.97 8.15
C VAL A 315 -11.08 5.43 8.02
N LEU A 316 -12.31 5.70 7.58
CA LEU A 316 -12.84 7.07 7.46
C LEU A 316 -12.98 7.74 8.83
N CYS A 317 -13.51 7.06 9.84
CA CYS A 317 -13.55 7.59 11.21
C CYS A 317 -12.15 7.91 11.72
N GLY A 318 -11.15 7.06 11.44
CA GLY A 318 -9.76 7.34 11.78
C GLY A 318 -9.19 8.55 11.03
N LEU A 319 -9.54 8.69 9.74
CA LEU A 319 -9.15 9.81 8.90
C LEU A 319 -9.70 11.14 9.45
N GLU A 320 -10.94 11.17 9.92
CA GLU A 320 -11.54 12.35 10.56
C GLU A 320 -10.72 12.80 11.79
N VAL A 321 -10.13 11.86 12.54
CA VAL A 321 -9.26 12.21 13.66
C VAL A 321 -7.92 12.78 13.19
N VAL A 322 -7.38 12.31 12.07
CA VAL A 322 -6.20 12.93 11.45
C VAL A 322 -6.52 14.34 10.95
N GLU A 323 -7.71 14.54 10.39
CA GLU A 323 -8.20 15.87 9.98
C GLU A 323 -8.36 16.80 11.18
N HIS A 324 -8.86 16.29 12.31
CA HIS A 324 -8.85 17.02 13.56
C HIS A 324 -7.41 17.35 14.03
N ALA A 325 -6.47 16.40 13.88
CA ALA A 325 -5.06 16.63 14.21
C ALA A 325 -4.44 17.74 13.36
N CYS A 326 -4.85 17.90 12.10
CA CYS A 326 -4.46 19.05 11.28
C CYS A 326 -4.91 20.39 11.89
N GLY A 327 -5.93 20.43 12.76
CA GLY A 327 -6.40 21.64 13.44
C GLY A 327 -5.72 21.95 14.78
N LEU A 328 -4.87 21.06 15.32
CA LEU A 328 -4.37 21.15 16.71
C LEU A 328 -3.52 22.40 17.03
N ALA A 329 -3.04 23.13 16.03
CA ALA A 329 -2.23 24.33 16.24
C ALA A 329 -2.91 25.38 17.14
N SER A 330 -4.19 25.66 16.90
CA SER A 330 -4.95 26.61 17.72
C SER A 330 -5.26 26.06 19.11
N LEU A 331 -5.44 24.74 19.24
CA LEU A 331 -5.71 24.06 20.50
C LEU A 331 -4.49 24.03 21.45
N GLN A 332 -3.29 24.33 20.95
CA GLN A 332 -2.07 24.45 21.76
C GLN A 332 -1.82 25.87 22.31
N ILE A 333 -2.65 26.85 21.95
CA ILE A 333 -2.52 28.23 22.45
C ILE A 333 -2.67 28.23 23.98
N GLY A 334 -1.73 28.88 24.64
CA GLY A 334 -1.73 29.10 26.09
C GLY A 334 -2.54 30.34 26.49
N GLU A 335 -2.55 30.65 27.78
CA GLU A 335 -3.26 31.82 28.31
C GLU A 335 -2.25 32.83 28.85
N PHE A 336 -2.57 34.12 28.77
CA PHE A 336 -1.77 35.20 29.32
C PHE A 336 -2.68 36.22 30.00
N VAL A 337 -2.35 36.55 31.24
CA VAL A 337 -3.04 37.58 32.02
C VAL A 337 -1.98 38.54 32.57
N PRO A 338 -1.94 39.80 32.09
CA PRO A 338 -1.01 40.78 32.61
C PRO A 338 -1.46 41.28 33.98
N ASN A 339 -0.49 41.65 34.84
CA ASN A 339 -0.70 42.31 36.13
C ASN A 339 -1.78 41.65 37.00
N VAL A 340 -1.75 40.32 37.14
CA VAL A 340 -2.63 39.57 38.07
C VAL A 340 -2.42 40.00 39.53
N SER A 341 -1.23 40.52 39.81
CA SER A 341 -0.87 41.23 41.04
C SER A 341 0.17 42.29 40.69
N ASN A 342 0.41 43.25 41.58
CA ASN A 342 1.26 44.41 41.34
C ASN A 342 2.66 44.00 40.82
N GLY A 343 2.91 44.22 39.52
CA GLY A 343 4.17 43.88 38.86
C GLY A 343 4.35 42.39 38.50
N VAL A 344 3.27 41.60 38.53
CA VAL A 344 3.28 40.16 38.26
C VAL A 344 2.35 39.83 37.10
N ASP A 345 2.93 39.34 36.01
CA ASP A 345 2.19 38.73 34.91
C ASP A 345 2.06 37.22 35.13
N SER A 346 0.96 36.63 34.65
CA SER A 346 0.73 35.18 34.69
C SER A 346 0.52 34.65 33.28
N TYR A 347 1.14 33.50 32.98
CA TYR A 347 0.94 32.81 31.71
C TYR A 347 0.90 31.29 31.89
N SER A 348 0.17 30.62 31.01
CA SER A 348 0.14 29.16 30.92
C SER A 348 0.57 28.75 29.52
N ILE A 349 1.36 27.68 29.41
CA ILE A 349 1.77 27.09 28.13
C ILE A 349 1.48 25.59 28.13
N ARG A 350 1.16 25.05 26.95
CA ARG A 350 0.95 23.60 26.76
C ARG A 350 2.21 22.98 26.19
N GLU A 351 2.80 22.04 26.92
CA GLU A 351 3.99 21.31 26.48
C GLU A 351 3.69 19.81 26.23
N PRO A 352 4.38 19.16 25.26
CA PRO A 352 4.28 17.72 25.09
C PRO A 352 4.87 16.98 26.30
N LEU A 353 4.30 15.85 26.69
CA LEU A 353 4.69 15.10 27.87
C LEU A 353 6.03 14.38 27.74
N GLY A 354 6.35 13.85 26.56
CA GLY A 354 7.50 12.96 26.39
C GLY A 354 7.23 11.82 25.43
N VAL A 355 7.76 10.65 25.77
CA VAL A 355 7.37 9.38 25.15
C VAL A 355 5.99 8.99 25.68
N CYS A 356 5.03 8.78 24.79
CA CYS A 356 3.71 8.26 25.11
C CYS A 356 3.55 6.86 24.51
N ALA A 357 2.60 6.08 25.02
CA ALA A 357 2.30 4.76 24.47
C ALA A 357 0.80 4.57 24.24
N GLY A 358 0.46 3.79 23.22
CA GLY A 358 -0.90 3.37 22.87
C GLY A 358 -0.99 1.86 22.83
N ILE A 359 -1.98 1.30 23.49
CA ILE A 359 -2.29 -0.14 23.48
C ILE A 359 -3.70 -0.29 22.92
N CYS A 360 -3.80 -0.93 21.75
CA CYS A 360 -5.04 -1.01 20.99
C CYS A 360 -5.78 -2.34 21.24
N SER A 361 -7.11 -2.31 21.18
CA SER A 361 -7.93 -3.51 21.00
C SER A 361 -8.02 -3.89 19.52
N PHE A 362 -8.59 -5.07 19.25
CA PHE A 362 -8.81 -5.56 17.89
C PHE A 362 -10.04 -4.93 17.23
N ASP A 363 -11.06 -4.49 17.98
CA ASP A 363 -12.39 -4.17 17.40
C ASP A 363 -12.36 -3.15 16.24
N PHE A 364 -11.42 -2.22 16.26
CA PHE A 364 -11.24 -1.23 15.21
C PHE A 364 -9.75 -0.95 14.93
N PRO A 365 -9.12 -1.77 14.08
CA PRO A 365 -7.67 -1.75 13.89
C PRO A 365 -7.14 -0.52 13.13
N ALA A 366 -8.02 0.29 12.52
CA ALA A 366 -7.64 1.56 11.89
C ALA A 366 -7.91 2.78 12.79
N VAL A 367 -9.14 2.99 13.25
CA VAL A 367 -9.50 4.17 14.06
C VAL A 367 -8.75 4.23 15.40
N ILE A 368 -8.52 3.09 16.06
CA ILE A 368 -7.90 3.07 17.40
C ILE A 368 -6.42 3.49 17.35
N PRO A 369 -5.61 3.08 16.37
CA PRO A 369 -4.31 3.72 16.16
C PRO A 369 -4.43 5.22 15.84
N LEU A 370 -5.36 5.60 14.94
CA LEU A 370 -5.47 6.96 14.40
C LEU A 370 -5.98 8.01 15.37
N TRP A 371 -6.71 7.63 16.42
CA TRP A 371 -7.06 8.59 17.47
C TRP A 371 -6.01 8.73 18.58
N MET A 372 -4.94 7.91 18.55
CA MET A 372 -3.90 7.89 19.57
C MET A 372 -2.65 8.62 19.07
N PHE A 373 -1.93 8.01 18.12
CA PHE A 373 -0.61 8.50 17.76
C PHE A 373 -0.64 9.83 17.00
N PRO A 374 -1.55 10.10 16.04
CA PRO A 374 -1.57 11.36 15.29
C PRO A 374 -1.76 12.57 16.20
N VAL A 375 -2.65 12.47 17.17
CA VAL A 375 -2.88 13.52 18.18
C VAL A 375 -1.62 13.72 19.03
N ALA A 376 -1.04 12.63 19.54
CA ALA A 376 0.15 12.70 20.39
C ALA A 376 1.36 13.31 19.67
N VAL A 377 1.64 12.85 18.44
CA VAL A 377 2.81 13.33 17.67
C VAL A 377 2.63 14.76 17.19
N THR A 378 1.42 15.16 16.80
CA THR A 378 1.13 16.56 16.42
C THR A 378 1.32 17.51 17.60
N CYS A 379 1.00 17.05 18.81
CA CYS A 379 1.27 17.80 20.04
C CYS A 379 2.77 17.88 20.39
N GLY A 380 3.65 17.14 19.71
CA GLY A 380 5.10 17.14 19.91
C GLY A 380 5.64 15.96 20.74
N ASN A 381 4.83 14.94 21.02
CA ASN A 381 5.26 13.72 21.70
C ASN A 381 5.89 12.72 20.72
N THR A 382 6.67 11.78 21.24
CA THR A 382 7.01 10.55 20.52
C THR A 382 6.12 9.41 21.02
N PHE A 383 5.94 8.37 20.23
CA PHE A 383 4.87 7.40 20.43
C PHE A 383 5.34 5.96 20.24
N ILE A 384 4.97 5.09 21.17
CA ILE A 384 5.08 3.63 21.07
C ILE A 384 3.67 3.07 20.89
N LEU A 385 3.39 2.43 19.77
CA LEU A 385 2.09 1.85 19.48
C LEU A 385 2.19 0.32 19.56
N LYS A 386 1.31 -0.30 20.35
CA LYS A 386 1.10 -1.75 20.39
C LYS A 386 -0.29 -2.08 19.84
N PRO A 387 -0.42 -2.40 18.53
CA PRO A 387 -1.69 -2.86 17.96
C PRO A 387 -2.04 -4.24 18.50
N SER A 388 -3.30 -4.68 18.33
CA SER A 388 -3.68 -6.04 18.70
C SER A 388 -2.90 -7.06 17.87
N GLU A 389 -2.49 -8.14 18.51
CA GLU A 389 -1.89 -9.30 17.88
C GLU A 389 -2.84 -10.05 16.93
N MET A 390 -4.15 -9.75 16.99
CA MET A 390 -5.19 -10.38 16.16
C MET A 390 -5.30 -9.76 14.77
N ASP A 391 -5.02 -8.46 14.62
CA ASP A 391 -5.21 -7.70 13.37
C ASP A 391 -4.27 -6.47 13.25
N PRO A 392 -2.95 -6.69 13.31
CA PRO A 392 -1.97 -5.61 13.36
C PRO A 392 -1.76 -4.87 12.02
N GLY A 393 -2.23 -5.44 10.91
CA GLY A 393 -1.84 -5.04 9.56
C GLY A 393 -2.19 -3.60 9.24
N ALA A 394 -3.38 -3.15 9.66
CA ALA A 394 -3.83 -1.79 9.41
C ALA A 394 -2.93 -0.77 10.12
N ALA A 395 -2.52 -1.04 11.37
CA ALA A 395 -1.60 -0.19 12.11
C ALA A 395 -0.22 -0.11 11.43
N VAL A 396 0.29 -1.22 10.89
CA VAL A 396 1.56 -1.26 10.14
C VAL A 396 1.46 -0.45 8.86
N LEU A 397 0.39 -0.60 8.09
CA LEU A 397 0.13 0.19 6.87
C LEU A 397 0.03 1.68 7.18
N LEU A 398 -0.67 2.06 8.25
CA LEU A 398 -0.74 3.46 8.69
C LEU A 398 0.63 4.00 9.10
N ALA A 399 1.49 3.18 9.69
CA ALA A 399 2.87 3.54 9.97
C ALA A 399 3.69 3.77 8.69
N GLU A 400 3.52 2.94 7.66
CA GLU A 400 4.17 3.14 6.35
C GLU A 400 3.79 4.51 5.78
N LEU A 401 2.50 4.83 5.80
CA LEU A 401 1.97 6.11 5.34
C LEU A 401 2.46 7.29 6.20
N ALA A 402 2.59 7.13 7.51
CA ALA A 402 3.13 8.17 8.39
C ALA A 402 4.63 8.44 8.09
N VAL A 403 5.42 7.39 7.83
CA VAL A 403 6.82 7.52 7.40
C VAL A 403 6.88 8.19 6.02
N GLU A 404 6.03 7.80 5.07
CA GLU A 404 5.93 8.43 3.76
C GLU A 404 5.50 9.91 3.85
N ALA A 405 4.66 10.26 4.82
CA ALA A 405 4.26 11.63 5.12
C ALA A 405 5.43 12.50 5.63
N GLY A 406 6.56 11.89 5.99
CA GLY A 406 7.74 12.57 6.50
C GLY A 406 7.80 12.65 8.02
N LEU A 407 7.08 11.77 8.73
CA LEU A 407 7.22 11.66 10.18
C LEU A 407 8.67 11.26 10.53
N PRO A 408 9.38 12.01 11.41
CA PRO A 408 10.78 11.73 11.67
C PRO A 408 11.03 10.37 12.32
N ASN A 409 12.20 9.80 12.02
CA ASN A 409 12.64 8.51 12.58
C ASN A 409 12.56 8.51 14.11
N GLY A 410 11.89 7.49 14.65
CA GLY A 410 11.73 7.30 16.10
C GLY A 410 10.57 8.08 16.72
N VAL A 411 9.90 8.98 15.99
CA VAL A 411 8.70 9.66 16.50
C VAL A 411 7.53 8.69 16.65
N LEU A 412 7.37 7.75 15.72
CA LEU A 412 6.48 6.61 15.85
C LEU A 412 7.30 5.31 15.85
N ASN A 413 6.98 4.41 16.78
CA ASN A 413 7.51 3.06 16.82
C ASN A 413 6.33 2.10 17.05
N ILE A 414 6.38 0.91 16.45
CA ILE A 414 5.38 -0.15 16.59
C ILE A 414 6.07 -1.39 17.14
N LEU A 415 5.50 -1.94 18.20
CA LEU A 415 5.97 -3.17 18.83
C LEU A 415 4.79 -4.12 19.03
N HIS A 416 5.04 -5.40 18.82
CA HIS A 416 4.03 -6.44 18.93
C HIS A 416 4.26 -7.36 20.13
N GLY A 417 3.22 -8.07 20.57
CA GLY A 417 3.28 -9.02 21.68
C GLY A 417 2.12 -8.88 22.64
N THR A 418 2.06 -9.68 23.68
CA THR A 418 0.89 -9.78 24.60
C THR A 418 1.16 -9.09 25.94
N ASN A 419 1.10 -9.82 27.06
CA ASN A 419 1.20 -9.25 28.39
C ASN A 419 2.60 -8.72 28.70
N ASP A 420 3.66 -9.34 28.17
CA ASP A 420 5.04 -8.94 28.47
C ASP A 420 5.35 -7.53 27.96
N ILE A 421 4.96 -7.23 26.71
CA ILE A 421 5.15 -5.90 26.13
C ILE A 421 4.26 -4.85 26.80
N ILE A 422 3.03 -5.23 27.20
CA ILE A 422 2.11 -4.36 27.95
C ILE A 422 2.71 -4.02 29.32
N ASN A 423 3.25 -5.01 30.04
CA ASN A 423 3.93 -4.82 31.32
C ASN A 423 5.16 -3.92 31.16
N ALA A 424 5.98 -4.16 30.13
CA ALA A 424 7.14 -3.32 29.82
C ALA A 424 6.74 -1.87 29.56
N ILE A 425 5.65 -1.62 28.82
CA ILE A 425 5.08 -0.28 28.59
C ILE A 425 4.65 0.36 29.92
N CYS A 426 3.99 -0.39 30.80
CA CYS A 426 3.54 0.13 32.11
C CYS A 426 4.71 0.45 33.05
N ASP A 427 5.80 -0.29 32.98
CA ASP A 427 6.90 -0.22 33.94
C ASP A 427 8.01 0.75 33.54
N ASP A 428 8.19 1.02 32.23
CA ASP A 428 9.33 1.83 31.75
C ASP A 428 9.19 3.31 32.13
N ASP A 429 10.14 3.84 32.90
CA ASP A 429 10.13 5.20 33.44
C ASP A 429 10.17 6.33 32.38
N ASN A 430 10.52 5.99 31.14
CA ASN A 430 10.59 6.96 30.05
C ASN A 430 9.22 7.25 29.44
N ILE A 431 8.28 6.31 29.54
CA ILE A 431 6.90 6.49 29.11
C ILE A 431 6.16 7.36 30.13
N LYS A 432 5.61 8.48 29.67
CA LYS A 432 4.96 9.51 30.51
C LYS A 432 3.44 9.43 30.49
N ALA A 433 2.88 8.92 29.40
CA ALA A 433 1.45 8.72 29.28
C ALA A 433 1.10 7.45 28.50
N ILE A 434 -0.01 6.81 28.87
CA ILE A 434 -0.53 5.61 28.23
C ILE A 434 -1.99 5.84 27.84
N SER A 435 -2.33 5.47 26.61
CA SER A 435 -3.71 5.37 26.13
C SER A 435 -4.04 3.90 25.89
N PHE A 436 -5.02 3.37 26.60
CA PHE A 436 -5.45 1.98 26.48
C PHE A 436 -6.90 1.90 25.99
N VAL A 437 -7.15 0.96 25.08
CA VAL A 437 -8.50 0.58 24.66
C VAL A 437 -8.61 -0.94 24.74
N GLY A 438 -9.65 -1.44 25.40
CA GLY A 438 -9.87 -2.89 25.51
C GLY A 438 -10.82 -3.30 26.62
N THR A 439 -10.65 -4.51 27.15
CA THR A 439 -11.56 -5.06 28.17
C THR A 439 -11.41 -4.36 29.52
N SER A 440 -12.47 -4.38 30.34
CA SER A 440 -12.46 -3.77 31.68
C SER A 440 -11.44 -4.42 32.61
N THR A 441 -11.27 -5.74 32.53
CA THR A 441 -10.27 -6.48 33.33
C THR A 441 -8.84 -6.05 32.98
N ALA A 442 -8.50 -5.99 31.69
CA ALA A 442 -7.18 -5.53 31.25
C ALA A 442 -6.97 -4.05 31.57
N GLY A 443 -8.00 -3.21 31.36
CA GLY A 443 -7.94 -1.79 31.67
C GLY A 443 -7.72 -1.52 33.16
N ALA A 444 -8.40 -2.21 34.05
CA ALA A 444 -8.19 -2.08 35.50
C ALA A 444 -6.76 -2.44 35.91
N TYR A 445 -6.21 -3.53 35.35
CA TYR A 445 -4.85 -3.95 35.58
C TYR A 445 -3.81 -2.93 35.09
N ILE A 446 -3.93 -2.49 33.83
CA ILE A 446 -3.01 -1.52 33.22
C ILE A 446 -3.10 -0.17 33.94
N TYR A 447 -4.32 0.29 34.26
CA TYR A 447 -4.55 1.52 35.02
C TYR A 447 -3.84 1.49 36.37
N ALA A 448 -4.04 0.43 37.16
CA ALA A 448 -3.40 0.28 38.46
C ALA A 448 -1.87 0.26 38.37
N ARG A 449 -1.32 -0.55 37.44
CA ARG A 449 0.14 -0.71 37.29
C ARG A 449 0.82 0.56 36.82
N ALA A 450 0.28 1.23 35.81
CA ALA A 450 0.86 2.43 35.24
C ALA A 450 0.70 3.66 36.14
N SER A 451 -0.46 3.83 36.80
CA SER A 451 -0.68 4.95 37.72
C SER A 451 0.19 4.84 38.98
N ALA A 452 0.47 3.63 39.47
CA ALA A 452 1.44 3.39 40.55
C ALA A 452 2.87 3.87 40.20
N LYS A 453 3.20 3.99 38.92
CA LYS A 453 4.46 4.57 38.41
C LYS A 453 4.37 6.07 38.13
N GLY A 454 3.29 6.74 38.53
CA GLY A 454 3.06 8.17 38.32
C GLY A 454 2.80 8.57 36.86
N LYS A 455 2.44 7.62 35.99
CA LYS A 455 2.12 7.90 34.58
C LYS A 455 0.71 8.47 34.44
N ARG A 456 0.51 9.37 33.47
CA ARG A 456 -0.84 9.76 33.06
C ARG A 456 -1.46 8.61 32.26
N ILE A 457 -2.66 8.18 32.60
CA ILE A 457 -3.28 7.07 31.89
C ILE A 457 -4.76 7.35 31.61
N GLN A 458 -5.16 7.07 30.37
CA GLN A 458 -6.56 6.96 29.98
C GLN A 458 -6.84 5.52 29.56
N CYS A 459 -7.95 4.97 30.07
CA CYS A 459 -8.40 3.62 29.75
C CYS A 459 -9.84 3.69 29.26
N ASN A 460 -10.02 3.45 27.96
CA ASN A 460 -11.34 3.32 27.35
C ASN A 460 -11.73 1.84 27.38
N ILE A 461 -12.57 1.49 28.33
CA ILE A 461 -12.94 0.10 28.64
C ILE A 461 -14.35 -0.24 28.17
N GLY A 462 -14.72 -1.52 28.30
CA GLY A 462 -16.05 -2.01 27.93
C GLY A 462 -17.19 -1.26 28.61
N ALA A 463 -18.28 -1.06 27.88
CA ALA A 463 -19.50 -0.41 28.33
C ALA A 463 -20.71 -1.34 28.14
N LYS A 464 -21.77 -1.11 28.92
CA LYS A 464 -23.08 -1.76 28.75
C LYS A 464 -24.08 -0.71 28.25
N ASN A 465 -24.20 -0.58 26.93
CA ASN A 465 -25.08 0.43 26.32
C ASN A 465 -26.52 -0.07 26.28
N HIS A 466 -27.43 0.79 26.73
CA HIS A 466 -28.86 0.54 26.77
C HIS A 466 -29.56 1.46 25.77
N ALA A 467 -30.47 0.91 24.97
CA ALA A 467 -31.38 1.69 24.14
C ALA A 467 -32.74 1.79 24.83
N VAL A 468 -33.16 2.99 25.20
CA VAL A 468 -34.49 3.23 25.79
C VAL A 468 -35.44 3.67 24.69
N VAL A 469 -36.47 2.87 24.45
CA VAL A 469 -37.47 3.09 23.41
C VAL A 469 -38.76 3.57 24.07
N MET A 470 -39.14 4.82 23.76
CA MET A 470 -40.36 5.44 24.27
C MET A 470 -41.60 4.90 23.54
N ALA A 471 -42.77 4.97 24.20
CA ALA A 471 -44.02 4.43 23.65
C ALA A 471 -44.50 5.15 22.38
N ASP A 472 -44.05 6.39 22.17
CA ASP A 472 -44.32 7.24 21.01
C ASP A 472 -43.21 7.20 19.94
N ALA A 473 -42.19 6.37 20.12
CA ALA A 473 -41.10 6.25 19.17
C ALA A 473 -41.58 5.69 17.82
N SER A 474 -41.11 6.28 16.72
CA SER A 474 -41.37 5.76 15.37
C SER A 474 -40.83 4.34 15.23
N VAL A 475 -41.71 3.38 14.93
CA VAL A 475 -41.36 1.95 14.89
C VAL A 475 -40.26 1.67 13.86
N ASP A 476 -40.45 2.02 12.59
CA ASP A 476 -39.50 1.67 11.53
C ASP A 476 -38.12 2.30 11.72
N ALA A 477 -38.08 3.59 12.07
CA ALA A 477 -36.83 4.29 12.36
C ALA A 477 -36.08 3.68 13.54
N THR A 478 -36.80 3.34 14.62
CA THR A 478 -36.23 2.69 15.80
C THR A 478 -35.62 1.35 15.45
N LEU A 479 -36.30 0.54 14.64
CA LEU A 479 -35.79 -0.79 14.27
C LEU A 479 -34.55 -0.74 13.41
N ASN A 480 -34.52 0.13 12.42
CA ASN A 480 -33.35 0.32 11.58
C ASN A 480 -32.14 0.78 12.41
N ALA A 481 -32.36 1.69 13.37
CA ALA A 481 -31.33 2.14 14.29
C ALA A 481 -30.84 1.01 15.21
N LEU A 482 -31.76 0.25 15.82
CA LEU A 482 -31.44 -0.86 16.72
C LEU A 482 -30.69 -1.99 16.00
N ALA A 483 -31.11 -2.36 14.78
CA ALA A 483 -30.43 -3.38 14.00
C ALA A 483 -28.98 -2.97 13.70
N THR A 484 -28.78 -1.71 13.28
CA THR A 484 -27.44 -1.19 12.97
C THR A 484 -26.57 -1.07 14.22
N ALA A 485 -27.12 -0.56 15.31
CA ALA A 485 -26.39 -0.30 16.55
C ALA A 485 -26.13 -1.57 17.38
N GLY A 486 -26.99 -2.59 17.28
CA GLY A 486 -26.81 -3.88 17.93
C GLY A 486 -25.91 -4.84 17.15
N PHE A 487 -26.08 -4.93 15.82
CA PHE A 487 -25.44 -5.97 15.00
C PHE A 487 -24.36 -5.45 14.04
N GLY A 488 -24.18 -4.14 13.91
CA GLY A 488 -23.10 -3.59 13.08
C GLY A 488 -21.73 -4.07 13.58
N GLY A 489 -20.89 -4.59 12.68
CA GLY A 489 -19.63 -5.26 13.08
C GLY A 489 -19.84 -6.51 13.93
N ALA A 490 -20.94 -7.25 13.71
CA ALA A 490 -21.35 -8.44 14.48
C ALA A 490 -21.52 -8.17 15.99
N GLY A 491 -21.84 -6.92 16.37
CA GLY A 491 -21.97 -6.52 17.78
C GLY A 491 -20.65 -6.37 18.54
N GLN A 492 -19.50 -6.62 17.88
CA GLN A 492 -18.16 -6.46 18.46
C GLN A 492 -17.73 -5.00 18.43
N LYS A 493 -18.50 -4.13 19.10
CA LYS A 493 -18.22 -2.70 19.24
C LYS A 493 -18.49 -2.28 20.67
N CYS A 494 -17.61 -1.45 21.24
CA CYS A 494 -17.78 -0.92 22.59
C CYS A 494 -19.07 -0.09 22.77
N MET A 495 -19.60 0.49 21.69
CA MET A 495 -20.85 1.26 21.66
C MET A 495 -22.08 0.44 21.26
N ALA A 496 -21.95 -0.88 21.06
CA ALA A 496 -23.07 -1.72 20.63
C ALA A 496 -24.20 -1.73 21.66
N PHE A 497 -25.44 -1.65 21.19
CA PHE A 497 -26.62 -1.78 22.05
C PHE A 497 -26.85 -3.24 22.38
N SER A 498 -26.55 -3.58 23.64
CA SER A 498 -26.68 -4.96 24.13
C SER A 498 -27.93 -5.18 24.97
N THR A 499 -28.72 -4.11 25.21
CA THR A 499 -29.96 -4.16 25.99
C THR A 499 -30.91 -3.09 25.47
N ILE A 500 -32.17 -3.46 25.27
CA ILE A 500 -33.25 -2.57 24.83
C ILE A 500 -34.31 -2.55 25.92
N ILE A 501 -34.77 -1.35 26.29
CA ILE A 501 -35.80 -1.11 27.30
C ILE A 501 -36.99 -0.44 26.62
N PHE A 502 -38.13 -1.12 26.58
CA PHE A 502 -39.37 -0.56 26.04
C PHE A 502 -40.22 0.05 27.15
N VAL A 503 -40.43 1.36 27.10
CA VAL A 503 -41.27 2.08 28.05
C VAL A 503 -42.74 1.83 27.71
N GLY A 504 -43.55 1.48 28.70
CA GLY A 504 -44.97 1.17 28.51
C GLY A 504 -45.27 -0.28 28.09
N GLY A 505 -44.26 -1.15 28.09
CA GLY A 505 -44.40 -2.57 27.79
C GLY A 505 -44.11 -2.91 26.32
N PHE A 506 -43.90 -4.21 26.08
CA PHE A 506 -43.41 -4.73 24.80
C PHE A 506 -44.51 -5.05 23.80
N THR A 507 -45.77 -5.10 24.22
CA THR A 507 -46.92 -5.50 23.39
C THR A 507 -47.07 -4.72 22.07
N PRO A 508 -46.83 -3.40 22.00
CA PRO A 508 -46.84 -2.65 20.72
C PRO A 508 -45.71 -3.07 19.75
N TRP A 509 -44.69 -3.76 20.25
CA TRP A 509 -43.47 -4.15 19.55
C TRP A 509 -43.41 -5.67 19.26
N TYR A 510 -44.52 -6.39 19.46
CA TYR A 510 -44.55 -7.86 19.39
C TYR A 510 -44.40 -8.42 17.95
N HIS A 511 -45.07 -7.80 16.96
CA HIS A 511 -44.93 -8.18 15.55
C HIS A 511 -43.51 -7.91 14.99
N VAL A 512 -42.79 -7.07 15.71
CA VAL A 512 -41.51 -6.47 15.33
C VAL A 512 -40.33 -7.29 15.87
N SER A 513 -40.51 -8.01 16.98
CA SER A 513 -39.44 -8.80 17.58
C SER A 513 -39.16 -10.10 16.86
N LEU A 514 -40.12 -10.68 16.12
CA LEU A 514 -39.87 -11.88 15.31
C LEU A 514 -38.83 -11.60 14.22
N SER A 515 -38.83 -10.39 13.65
CA SER A 515 -37.83 -9.95 12.66
C SER A 515 -36.44 -9.76 13.27
N LEU A 516 -36.35 -9.26 14.51
CA LEU A 516 -35.08 -9.12 15.26
C LEU A 516 -34.61 -10.45 15.91
N ALA A 517 -35.53 -11.33 16.29
CA ALA A 517 -35.25 -12.64 16.87
C ALA A 517 -34.83 -13.66 15.79
N PHE A 518 -35.34 -13.55 14.55
CA PHE A 518 -34.80 -14.30 13.41
C PHE A 518 -33.36 -13.91 13.09
N ILE A 519 -32.97 -12.65 13.28
CA ILE A 519 -31.55 -12.24 13.22
C ILE A 519 -30.74 -12.95 14.32
N TYR A 520 -31.35 -13.27 15.47
CA TYR A 520 -30.73 -13.99 16.58
C TYR A 520 -30.57 -15.51 16.35
N SER A 521 -31.34 -16.13 15.45
CA SER A 521 -31.29 -17.58 15.20
C SER A 521 -30.58 -17.98 13.90
N THR A 522 -30.14 -17.02 13.10
CA THR A 522 -29.55 -17.27 11.77
C THR A 522 -28.06 -16.92 11.69
N PHE A 523 -27.43 -16.64 12.84
CA PHE A 523 -25.98 -16.49 12.99
C PHE A 523 -25.42 -17.55 13.93
#